data_AF-W9JV88-F1
#
_entry.id   AF-W9JV88-F1
#
_cell.length_a   1.000
_cell.length_b   1.000
_cell.length_c   1.000
_cell.angle_alpha   90.00
_cell.angle_beta   90.00
_cell.angle_gamma   90.00
#
_symmetry.space_group_name_H-M   'P 1'
#
loop_
_entity.id
_entity.type
_entity.pdbx_description
1 polymer ?
#
loop_
_entity_poly.entity_id
_entity_poly.type
_entity_poly.pdbx_seq_one_letter_code
_entity_poly.pdbx_strand_id
1 'polypeptide(L)'
;MQSSPPTIFVDSLPKGSSVTFKDSMFFTHNGPGATFPSADQVRVKSEAGDHVLDRKNTVIFESLGLVVKFGKEPCVTVAEGQCLWWLSRHLPSVPVPEMYGWTED
;
A
#
# COMPACT_ATOMS: atom_id res chain seq x y z
N MET A 1 9.09 27.98 16.02
CA MET A 1 8.70 27.10 17.14
C MET A 1 9.16 25.69 16.77
N GLN A 2 10.06 25.06 17.55
CA GLN A 2 10.34 23.65 17.34
C GLN A 2 9.12 22.87 17.83
N SER A 3 8.36 22.29 16.91
CA SER A 3 7.37 21.27 17.25
C SER A 3 8.11 20.07 17.80
N SER A 4 7.62 19.50 18.91
CA SER A 4 8.09 18.19 19.38
C SER A 4 8.02 17.17 18.24
N PRO A 5 8.99 16.23 18.16
CA PRO A 5 8.95 15.20 17.13
C PRO A 5 7.65 14.40 17.27
N PRO A 6 6.94 14.13 16.15
CA PRO A 6 5.69 13.41 16.22
C PRO A 6 5.95 11.96 16.67
N THR A 7 5.08 11.46 17.54
CA THR A 7 5.17 10.10 18.11
C THR A 7 4.11 9.22 17.47
N ILE A 8 4.52 8.03 17.05
CA ILE A 8 3.62 7.01 16.51
C ILE A 8 3.10 6.14 17.65
N PHE A 9 1.77 6.11 17.83
CA PHE A 9 1.11 5.20 18.76
C PHE A 9 0.61 4.00 17.98
N VAL A 10 1.10 2.80 18.29
CA VAL A 10 0.73 1.57 17.54
C VAL A 10 -0.79 1.34 17.54
N ASP A 11 -1.47 1.75 18.61
CA ASP A 11 -2.92 1.62 18.72
C ASP A 11 -3.73 2.53 17.80
N SER A 12 -3.15 3.60 17.29
CA SER A 12 -3.82 4.50 16.34
C SER A 12 -3.61 4.10 14.88
N LEU A 13 -2.77 3.09 14.60
CA LEU A 13 -2.54 2.59 13.26
C LEU A 13 -3.73 1.77 12.77
N PRO A 14 -4.02 1.75 11.46
CA PRO A 14 -5.08 0.90 10.93
C PRO A 14 -4.72 -0.58 11.19
N LYS A 15 -5.68 -1.34 11.70
CA LYS A 15 -5.51 -2.74 12.13
C LYS A 15 -6.36 -3.66 11.25
N GLY A 16 -5.94 -4.91 11.15
CA GLY A 16 -6.69 -5.97 10.45
C GLY A 16 -5.93 -6.55 9.27
N SER A 17 -6.31 -7.77 8.90
CA SER A 17 -5.75 -8.50 7.76
C SER A 17 -6.19 -7.93 6.41
N SER A 18 -7.26 -7.12 6.37
CA SER A 18 -7.71 -6.42 5.17
C SER A 18 -8.19 -5.02 5.51
N VAL A 19 -7.62 -4.01 4.85
CA VAL A 19 -7.94 -2.59 5.04
C VAL A 19 -8.00 -1.91 3.69
N THR A 20 -9.00 -1.06 3.48
CA THR A 20 -9.15 -0.23 2.28
C THR A 20 -9.39 1.21 2.67
N PHE A 21 -8.56 2.13 2.17
CA PHE A 21 -8.72 3.57 2.39
C PHE A 21 -9.58 4.16 1.28
N LYS A 22 -10.90 4.24 1.51
CA LYS A 22 -11.88 4.69 0.51
C LYS A 22 -11.75 6.16 0.12
N ASP A 23 -11.09 6.95 0.95
CA ASP A 23 -10.73 8.35 0.75
C ASP A 23 -9.43 8.53 -0.06
N SER A 24 -8.76 7.45 -0.47
CA SER A 24 -7.48 7.53 -1.18
C SER A 24 -7.60 7.98 -2.64
N MET A 25 -6.48 8.43 -3.20
CA MET A 25 -6.41 8.83 -4.61
C MET A 25 -6.76 7.70 -5.59
N PHE A 26 -6.64 6.43 -5.18
CA PHE A 26 -7.07 5.30 -6.00
C PHE A 26 -8.55 5.39 -6.39
N PHE A 27 -9.44 5.64 -5.44
CA PHE A 27 -10.89 5.73 -5.70
C PHE A 27 -11.27 7.06 -6.32
N THR A 28 -10.47 8.11 -6.08
CA THR A 28 -10.61 9.39 -6.78
C THR A 28 -10.29 9.25 -8.27
N HIS A 29 -9.27 8.48 -8.63
CA HIS A 29 -8.84 8.29 -10.01
C HIS A 29 -9.67 7.22 -10.75
N ASN A 30 -9.95 6.09 -10.11
CA ASN A 30 -10.60 4.93 -10.74
C ASN A 30 -12.12 4.87 -10.50
N GLY A 31 -12.66 5.74 -9.64
CA GLY A 31 -14.07 5.80 -9.27
C GLY A 31 -14.41 5.03 -7.99
N PRO A 32 -15.54 5.38 -7.32
CA PRO A 32 -15.91 4.82 -6.01
C PRO A 32 -16.24 3.32 -6.04
N GLY A 33 -16.63 2.80 -7.21
CA GLY A 33 -16.90 1.38 -7.45
C GLY A 33 -15.68 0.56 -7.86
N ALA A 34 -14.51 1.17 -7.98
CA ALA A 34 -13.29 0.45 -8.34
C ALA A 34 -12.92 -0.61 -7.29
N THR A 35 -12.25 -1.67 -7.73
CA THR A 35 -11.76 -2.74 -6.87
C THR A 35 -10.27 -2.94 -7.10
N PHE A 36 -9.55 -3.35 -6.05
CA PHE A 36 -8.18 -3.80 -6.23
C PHE A 36 -8.14 -5.09 -7.04
N PRO A 37 -7.03 -5.38 -7.73
CA PRO A 37 -6.79 -6.70 -8.31
C PRO A 37 -6.88 -7.79 -7.24
N SER A 38 -7.45 -8.94 -7.61
CA SER A 38 -7.42 -10.15 -6.78
C SER A 38 -6.01 -10.70 -6.63
N ALA A 39 -5.78 -11.50 -5.59
CA ALA A 39 -4.49 -12.17 -5.38
C ALA A 39 -4.06 -13.02 -6.59
N ASP A 40 -5.01 -13.69 -7.25
CA ASP A 40 -4.75 -14.47 -8.46
C ASP A 40 -4.31 -13.60 -9.64
N GLN A 41 -4.94 -12.43 -9.83
CA GLN A 41 -4.49 -11.47 -10.86
C GLN A 41 -3.07 -10.96 -10.58
N VAL A 42 -2.72 -10.75 -9.31
CA VAL A 42 -1.36 -10.34 -8.90
C VAL A 42 -0.35 -11.45 -9.21
N ARG A 43 -0.67 -12.72 -8.89
CA ARG A 43 0.19 -13.88 -9.18
C ARG A 43 0.40 -14.08 -10.68
N VAL A 44 -0.67 -14.08 -11.47
CA VAL A 44 -0.61 -14.22 -12.93
C VAL A 44 0.26 -13.13 -13.55
N LYS A 45 0.10 -11.88 -13.09
CA LYS A 45 0.89 -10.75 -13.58
C LYS A 45 2.37 -10.83 -13.18
N SER A 46 2.65 -11.32 -11.97
CA SER A 46 4.01 -11.62 -11.52
C SER A 46 4.66 -12.70 -12.39
N GLU A 47 3.96 -13.79 -12.67
CA GLU A 47 4.46 -14.90 -13.49
C GLU A 47 4.74 -14.49 -14.93
N ALA A 48 4.00 -13.48 -15.44
CA ALA A 48 4.27 -12.86 -16.74
C ALA A 48 5.55 -12.00 -16.78
N GLY A 49 6.25 -11.83 -15.65
CA GLY A 49 7.52 -11.11 -15.55
C GLY A 49 7.38 -9.59 -15.45
N ASP A 50 6.18 -9.09 -15.11
CA ASP A 50 5.89 -7.66 -15.01
C ASP A 50 6.29 -7.10 -13.63
N HIS A 51 7.60 -7.08 -13.39
CA HIS A 51 8.21 -6.67 -12.12
C HIS A 51 8.82 -5.27 -12.17
N VAL A 52 8.73 -4.58 -11.02
CA VAL A 52 9.43 -3.32 -10.81
C VAL A 52 10.84 -3.62 -10.33
N LEU A 53 11.81 -3.60 -11.25
CA LEU A 53 13.22 -3.98 -11.00
C LEU A 53 13.37 -5.50 -10.80
N ASP A 54 14.54 -5.95 -10.35
CA ASP A 54 14.80 -7.36 -9.97
C ASP A 54 13.98 -7.83 -8.74
N ARG A 55 12.93 -7.09 -8.35
CA ARG A 55 12.05 -7.39 -7.22
C ARG A 55 10.87 -8.24 -7.68
N LYS A 56 11.04 -9.56 -7.56
CA LYS A 56 10.01 -10.56 -7.89
C LYS A 56 8.72 -10.45 -7.05
N ASN A 57 8.70 -9.62 -6.00
CA ASN A 57 7.58 -9.44 -5.09
C ASN A 57 6.78 -8.15 -5.34
N THR A 58 6.98 -7.49 -6.48
CA THR A 58 6.27 -6.26 -6.85
C THR A 58 5.74 -6.36 -8.28
N VAL A 59 4.52 -5.88 -8.52
CA VAL A 59 3.91 -5.75 -9.85
C VAL A 59 3.24 -4.37 -10.03
N ILE A 60 3.18 -3.85 -11.26
CA ILE A 60 2.50 -2.56 -11.59
C ILE A 60 1.25 -2.78 -12.43
N PHE A 61 0.10 -2.37 -11.92
CA PHE A 61 -1.11 -2.19 -12.71
C PHE A 61 -1.18 -0.75 -13.22
N GLU A 62 -0.51 -0.47 -14.34
CA GLU A 62 -0.38 0.88 -14.90
C GLU A 62 -1.74 1.53 -15.18
N SER A 63 -2.69 0.75 -15.73
CA SER A 63 -4.05 1.21 -16.02
C SER A 63 -4.84 1.63 -14.77
N LEU A 64 -4.39 1.22 -13.58
CA LEU A 64 -5.00 1.56 -12.29
C LEU A 64 -4.17 2.58 -11.51
N GLY A 65 -2.98 2.96 -12.00
CA GLY A 65 -2.02 3.77 -11.25
C GLY A 65 -1.58 3.09 -9.94
N LEU A 66 -1.44 1.76 -9.94
CA LEU A 66 -1.29 0.96 -8.72
C LEU A 66 -0.01 0.12 -8.77
N VAL A 67 0.75 0.14 -7.67
CA VAL A 67 1.85 -0.79 -7.40
C VAL A 67 1.42 -1.74 -6.29
N VAL A 68 1.63 -3.04 -6.48
CA VAL A 68 1.32 -4.06 -5.48
C VAL A 68 2.59 -4.76 -5.06
N LYS A 69 2.89 -4.73 -3.76
CA LYS A 69 3.89 -5.59 -3.12
C LYS A 69 3.17 -6.82 -2.56
N PHE A 70 3.60 -8.02 -2.91
CA PHE A 70 2.93 -9.27 -2.53
C PHE A 70 3.94 -10.35 -2.13
N GLY A 71 3.56 -11.25 -1.24
CA GLY A 71 4.46 -12.27 -0.73
C GLY A 71 4.03 -12.74 0.65
N LYS A 72 4.95 -13.41 1.33
CA LYS A 72 4.75 -13.92 2.69
C LYS A 72 5.70 -13.20 3.65
N GLU A 73 5.36 -13.20 4.93
CA GLU A 73 6.27 -12.83 6.01
C GLU A 73 7.60 -13.61 5.89
N PRO A 74 8.76 -12.99 6.16
CA PRO A 74 8.95 -11.60 6.59
C PRO A 74 9.11 -10.59 5.43
N CYS A 75 8.92 -11.02 4.18
CA CYS A 75 9.24 -10.20 3.00
C CYS A 75 8.19 -9.11 2.69
N VAL A 76 6.95 -9.33 3.13
CA VAL A 76 5.81 -8.40 3.00
C VAL A 76 5.07 -8.43 4.33
N THR A 77 4.91 -7.25 4.95
CA THR A 77 4.31 -7.13 6.28
C THR A 77 3.30 -5.99 6.34
N VAL A 78 2.27 -6.14 7.17
CA VAL A 78 1.31 -5.06 7.45
C VAL A 78 1.99 -3.85 8.07
N ALA A 79 3.08 -4.05 8.82
CA ALA A 79 3.82 -2.98 9.49
C ALA A 79 4.39 -1.94 8.50
N GLU A 80 4.83 -2.37 7.31
CA GLU A 80 5.29 -1.46 6.26
C GLU A 80 4.14 -0.56 5.77
N GLY A 81 2.96 -1.15 5.52
CA GLY A 81 1.77 -0.40 5.11
C GLY A 81 1.30 0.60 6.18
N GLN A 82 1.30 0.20 7.45
CA GLN A 82 0.98 1.09 8.57
C GLN A 82 1.96 2.25 8.69
N CYS A 83 3.27 1.98 8.51
CA CYS A 83 4.31 3.00 8.57
C CYS A 83 4.12 4.04 7.46
N LEU A 84 3.96 3.61 6.20
CA LEU A 84 3.74 4.50 5.06
C LEU A 84 2.44 5.31 5.20
N TRP A 85 1.36 4.68 5.68
CA TRP A 85 0.10 5.36 5.96
C TRP A 85 0.26 6.45 7.03
N TRP A 86 1.03 6.18 8.09
CA TRP A 86 1.26 7.16 9.15
C TRP A 86 2.16 8.31 8.68
N LEU A 87 3.27 7.99 8.00
CA LEU A 87 4.23 8.97 7.47
C LEU A 87 3.54 9.97 6.54
N SER A 88 2.74 9.49 5.58
CA SER A 88 2.03 10.36 4.63
C SER A 88 1.07 11.35 5.31
N ARG A 89 0.56 11.02 6.50
CA ARG A 89 -0.42 11.85 7.24
C ARG A 89 0.22 12.80 8.24
N HIS A 90 1.32 12.39 8.88
CA HIS A 90 1.90 13.12 10.02
C HIS A 90 3.23 13.78 9.69
N LEU A 91 3.88 13.39 8.58
CA LEU A 91 5.17 13.92 8.13
C LEU A 91 5.10 14.26 6.62
N PRO A 92 4.30 15.25 6.21
CA PRO A 92 4.08 15.57 4.79
C PRO A 92 5.34 16.06 4.04
N SER A 93 6.40 16.42 4.76
CA SER A 93 7.70 16.75 4.17
C SER A 93 8.50 15.51 3.75
N VAL A 94 8.12 14.31 4.20
CA VAL A 94 8.75 13.05 3.82
C VAL A 94 7.97 12.45 2.64
N PRO A 95 8.56 12.42 1.43
CA PRO A 95 7.87 11.85 0.28
C PRO A 95 7.78 10.33 0.44
N VAL A 96 6.55 9.84 0.56
CA VAL A 96 6.24 8.40 0.60
C VAL A 96 5.08 8.11 -0.35
N PRO A 97 4.96 6.88 -0.87
CA PRO A 97 3.76 6.46 -1.59
C PRO A 97 2.52 6.58 -0.70
N GLU A 98 1.41 6.99 -1.30
CA GLU A 98 0.11 6.89 -0.63
C GLU A 98 -0.29 5.42 -0.52
N MET A 99 -0.74 5.02 0.67
CA MET A 99 -1.29 3.69 0.87
C MET A 99 -2.77 3.67 0.50
N TYR A 100 -3.15 2.78 -0.43
CA TYR A 100 -4.55 2.57 -0.83
C TYR A 100 -5.23 1.46 0.00
N GLY A 101 -4.46 0.49 0.47
CA GLY A 101 -4.95 -0.60 1.31
C GLY A 101 -3.98 -1.77 1.38
N TRP A 102 -4.41 -2.84 2.03
CA TRP A 102 -3.76 -4.16 2.03
C TRP A 102 -4.78 -5.25 2.24
N THR A 103 -4.44 -6.48 1.83
CA THR A 103 -5.20 -7.68 2.16
C THR A 103 -4.25 -8.85 2.30
N GLU A 104 -4.48 -9.68 3.31
CA GLU A 104 -3.92 -11.04 3.40
C GLU A 104 -4.84 -11.99 2.62
N ASP A 105 -4.22 -12.99 1.97
CA ASP A 105 -4.88 -14.08 1.22
C ASP A 105 -4.58 -15.42 1.91
#